data_AF-A0AB94IUM0-F1
#
_entry.id   AF-A0AB94IUM0-F1
#
_cell.length_a   1.000
_cell.length_b   1.000
_cell.length_c   1.000
_cell.angle_alpha   90.00
_cell.angle_beta   90.00
_cell.angle_gamma   90.00
#
_symmetry.space_group_name_H-M   'P 1'
#
loop_
_entity.id
_entity.type
_entity.pdbx_description
1 polymer ?
#
loop_
_entity_poly.entity_id
_entity_poly.type
_entity_poly.pdbx_seq_one_letter_code
_entity_poly.pdbx_strand_id
1 'polypeptide(L)'
;MKFKPLIIFVLFLTVITSFLLPSKSFASWAYLFVVWDGYTYVVSEEYVTEIDKEIGHVTKYSDREGTYSGNFSNIYKKGTKYYSIKGISTDEAIAIQEKDGKYKKATREGEYAGNKNDFLEPSSSTIIIGILLLLLVIAISFYFVEKKGKK
;
A
#
# COMPACT_ATOMS: atom_id res chain seq x y z
N MET A 1 27.71 41.92 -15.56
CA MET A 1 26.56 41.18 -14.98
C MET A 1 26.52 39.74 -15.52
N LYS A 2 27.09 38.77 -14.79
CA LYS A 2 27.17 37.34 -15.17
C LYS A 2 26.22 36.43 -14.35
N PHE A 3 25.23 37.00 -13.67
CA PHE A 3 24.34 36.27 -12.75
C PHE A 3 23.15 35.58 -13.43
N LYS A 4 22.92 35.79 -14.73
CA LYS A 4 21.78 35.22 -15.48
C LYS A 4 21.72 33.68 -15.48
N PRO A 5 22.80 32.92 -15.75
CA PRO A 5 22.73 31.46 -15.75
C PRO A 5 22.58 30.86 -14.34
N LEU A 6 23.14 31.52 -13.31
CA LEU A 6 23.01 31.07 -11.92
C LEU A 6 21.55 31.19 -11.43
N ILE A 7 20.88 32.30 -11.76
CA ILE A 7 19.47 32.52 -11.40
C ILE A 7 18.56 31.52 -12.11
N ILE A 8 18.80 31.25 -13.40
CA ILE A 8 18.05 30.24 -14.17
C ILE A 8 18.25 28.84 -13.59
N PHE A 9 19.49 28.49 -13.20
CA PHE A 9 19.80 27.20 -12.58
C PHE A 9 19.11 27.04 -11.22
N VAL A 10 19.10 28.09 -10.38
CA VAL A 10 18.41 28.07 -9.08
C VAL A 10 16.90 27.95 -9.26
N LEU A 11 16.30 28.70 -10.21
CA LEU A 11 14.87 28.59 -10.52
C LEU A 11 14.52 27.19 -11.03
N PHE A 12 15.33 26.62 -11.90
CA PHE A 12 15.14 25.25 -12.40
C PHE A 12 15.24 24.21 -11.28
N LEU A 13 16.22 24.36 -10.37
CA LEU A 13 16.38 23.49 -9.22
C LEU A 13 15.18 23.59 -8.26
N THR A 14 14.67 24.80 -8.00
CA THR A 14 13.48 24.99 -7.16
C THR A 14 12.24 24.33 -7.76
N VAL A 15 12.02 24.46 -9.07
CA VAL A 15 10.89 23.82 -9.76
C VAL A 15 11.01 22.29 -9.69
N ILE A 16 12.20 21.73 -9.93
CA ILE A 16 12.44 20.28 -9.80
C ILE A 16 12.13 19.81 -8.38
N THR A 17 12.60 20.53 -7.35
CA THR A 17 12.35 20.13 -5.96
C THR A 17 10.87 20.16 -5.59
N SER A 18 10.07 21.05 -6.19
CA SER A 18 8.62 21.11 -5.96
C SER A 18 7.86 19.90 -6.53
N PHE A 19 8.35 19.28 -7.61
CA PHE A 19 7.77 18.05 -8.17
C PHE A 19 8.20 16.77 -7.45
N LEU A 20 9.27 16.83 -6.66
CA LEU A 20 9.82 15.66 -5.95
C LEU A 20 9.27 15.49 -4.53
N LEU A 21 8.49 16.44 -4.02
CA LEU A 21 7.88 16.34 -2.70
C LEU A 21 6.56 15.54 -2.79
N PRO A 22 6.46 14.36 -2.15
CA PRO A 22 5.23 13.61 -2.14
C PRO A 22 4.14 14.41 -1.43
N SER A 23 3.06 14.70 -2.14
CA SER A 23 1.86 15.32 -1.58
C SER A 23 1.25 14.33 -0.57
N LYS A 24 1.36 14.62 0.72
CA LYS A 24 0.69 13.83 1.77
C LYS A 24 -0.81 14.16 1.72
N SER A 25 -1.57 13.38 0.95
CA SER A 25 -3.03 13.39 1.04
C SER A 25 -3.45 12.66 2.31
N PHE A 26 -4.38 13.23 3.07
CA PHE A 26 -5.09 12.52 4.13
C PHE A 26 -6.32 11.89 3.51
N ALA A 27 -6.29 10.57 3.35
CA ALA A 27 -7.44 9.79 2.96
C ALA A 27 -8.01 9.09 4.21
N SER A 28 -9.32 8.86 4.22
CA SER A 28 -10.01 8.00 5.19
C SER A 28 -10.74 6.87 4.48
N TRP A 29 -10.56 5.63 4.94
CA TRP A 29 -11.29 4.48 4.41
C TRP A 29 -12.81 4.68 4.50
N ALA A 30 -13.53 4.26 3.47
CA ALA A 30 -15.00 4.38 3.41
C ALA A 30 -15.74 3.39 4.32
N TYR A 31 -15.08 2.33 4.78
CA TYR A 31 -15.67 1.26 5.58
C TYR A 31 -14.68 0.65 6.57
N LEU A 32 -15.22 -0.03 7.57
CA LEU A 32 -14.47 -0.76 8.58
C LEU A 32 -14.20 -2.17 8.08
N PHE A 33 -12.95 -2.63 8.17
CA PHE A 33 -12.57 -3.93 7.63
C PHE A 33 -11.43 -4.58 8.41
N VAL A 34 -11.30 -5.87 8.15
CA VAL A 34 -10.11 -6.65 8.47
C VAL A 34 -9.58 -7.34 7.24
N VAL A 35 -8.31 -7.71 7.31
CA VAL A 35 -7.65 -8.55 6.34
C VAL A 35 -7.39 -9.88 7.00
N TRP A 36 -7.73 -10.95 6.29
CA TRP A 36 -7.38 -12.31 6.65
C TRP A 36 -7.05 -13.08 5.38
N ASP A 37 -5.93 -13.81 5.43
CA ASP A 37 -5.45 -14.64 4.32
C ASP A 37 -5.34 -13.92 2.97
N GLY A 38 -4.95 -12.63 3.01
CA GLY A 38 -4.78 -11.82 1.81
C GLY A 38 -6.07 -11.23 1.23
N TYR A 39 -7.22 -11.40 1.88
CA TYR A 39 -8.51 -10.83 1.44
C TYR A 39 -9.07 -9.84 2.45
N THR A 40 -9.78 -8.85 1.93
CA THR A 40 -10.52 -7.83 2.68
C THR A 40 -11.89 -8.37 3.09
N TYR A 41 -12.21 -8.24 4.37
CA TYR A 41 -13.52 -8.56 4.95
C TYR A 41 -14.12 -7.31 5.58
N VAL A 42 -15.24 -6.83 5.04
CA VAL A 42 -15.95 -5.65 5.52
C VAL A 42 -16.79 -6.00 6.72
N VAL A 43 -16.57 -5.30 7.83
CA VAL A 43 -17.29 -5.50 9.08
C VAL A 43 -18.70 -4.94 8.94
N SER A 44 -19.70 -5.78 9.18
CA SER A 44 -21.11 -5.38 9.18
C SER A 44 -21.60 -5.05 10.60
N GLU A 45 -22.80 -4.52 10.72
CA GLU A 45 -23.44 -4.34 12.02
C GLU A 45 -24.04 -5.63 12.61
N GLU A 46 -24.09 -6.70 11.82
CA GLU A 46 -24.68 -7.99 12.19
C GLU A 46 -23.80 -8.74 13.21
N TYR A 47 -24.45 -9.30 14.23
CA TYR A 47 -23.83 -10.21 15.19
C TYR A 47 -24.14 -11.66 14.83
N VAL A 48 -23.17 -12.54 15.02
CA VAL A 48 -23.30 -13.99 14.80
C VAL A 48 -22.98 -14.77 16.08
N THR A 49 -23.70 -15.86 16.29
CA THR A 49 -23.58 -16.71 17.48
C THR A 49 -23.05 -18.11 17.17
N GLU A 50 -23.26 -18.59 15.94
CA GLU A 50 -22.86 -19.93 15.51
C GLU A 50 -21.37 -19.98 15.10
N ILE A 51 -20.50 -19.85 16.09
CA ILE A 51 -19.05 -19.90 15.91
C ILE A 51 -18.56 -21.34 15.82
N ASP A 52 -17.64 -21.61 14.90
CA ASP A 52 -17.01 -22.91 14.72
C ASP A 52 -15.60 -22.95 15.34
N LYS A 53 -14.55 -22.51 14.64
CA LYS A 53 -13.17 -22.56 15.12
C LYS A 53 -12.41 -21.26 14.88
N GLU A 54 -11.37 -21.04 15.69
CA GLU A 54 -10.43 -19.91 15.49
C GLU A 54 -9.63 -20.14 14.20
N ILE A 55 -9.55 -19.11 13.35
CA ILE A 55 -8.86 -19.16 12.05
C ILE A 55 -7.70 -18.15 11.94
N GLY A 56 -7.58 -17.24 12.90
CA GLY A 56 -6.52 -16.24 12.90
C GLY A 56 -6.76 -15.12 13.92
N HIS A 57 -5.95 -14.08 13.81
CA HIS A 57 -6.07 -12.87 14.62
C HIS A 57 -5.45 -11.67 13.91
N VAL A 58 -5.79 -10.46 14.36
CA VAL A 58 -5.20 -9.20 13.90
C VAL A 58 -3.70 -9.18 14.25
N THR A 59 -2.84 -9.11 13.24
CA THR A 59 -1.39 -8.95 13.44
C THR A 59 -0.96 -7.49 13.41
N LYS A 60 -1.73 -6.61 12.74
CA LYS A 60 -1.45 -5.18 12.61
C LYS A 60 -2.74 -4.36 12.70
N TYR A 61 -2.71 -3.30 13.50
CA TYR A 61 -3.78 -2.30 13.60
C TYR A 61 -3.26 -0.93 13.16
N SER A 62 -4.08 -0.17 12.45
CA SER A 62 -3.87 1.26 12.15
C SER A 62 -5.18 1.89 11.70
N ASP A 63 -5.54 3.03 12.28
CA ASP A 63 -6.66 3.88 11.85
C ASP A 63 -6.24 4.93 10.79
N ARG A 64 -4.98 4.89 10.37
CA ARG A 64 -4.44 5.75 9.30
C ARG A 64 -4.47 5.03 7.97
N GLU A 65 -5.07 5.66 6.96
CA GLU A 65 -5.18 5.07 5.64
C GLU A 65 -3.82 4.68 5.05
N GLY A 66 -3.79 3.51 4.41
CA GLY A 66 -2.62 2.97 3.78
C GLY A 66 -2.69 1.46 3.64
N THR A 67 -1.56 0.89 3.26
CA THR A 67 -1.43 -0.52 2.96
C THR A 67 -0.48 -1.17 3.97
N TYR A 68 -0.96 -2.21 4.63
CA TYR A 68 -0.24 -2.88 5.71
C TYR A 68 -0.06 -4.37 5.40
N SER A 69 0.87 -5.03 6.08
CA SER A 69 1.12 -6.47 5.87
C SER A 69 0.43 -7.33 6.92
N GLY A 70 0.17 -8.59 6.56
CA GLY A 70 -0.45 -9.58 7.44
C GLY A 70 -1.94 -9.35 7.62
N ASN A 71 -2.49 -9.90 8.71
CA ASN A 71 -3.89 -9.73 9.09
C ASN A 71 -4.10 -8.32 9.67
N PHE A 72 -4.27 -7.35 8.77
CA PHE A 72 -4.48 -5.96 9.08
C PHE A 72 -5.91 -5.68 9.57
N SER A 73 -6.11 -4.66 10.40
CA SER A 73 -7.43 -4.10 10.68
C SER A 73 -7.35 -2.59 10.86
N ASN A 74 -8.36 -1.89 10.36
CA ASN A 74 -8.54 -0.46 10.59
C ASN A 74 -9.41 -0.11 11.81
N ILE A 75 -9.90 -1.12 12.55
CA ILE A 75 -10.81 -0.95 13.69
C ILE A 75 -10.41 -1.79 14.91
N TYR A 76 -9.97 -3.04 14.70
CA TYR A 76 -9.69 -3.98 15.78
C TYR A 76 -8.21 -3.99 16.14
N LYS A 77 -7.93 -4.04 17.45
CA LYS A 77 -6.57 -4.04 17.97
C LYS A 77 -5.84 -5.34 17.65
N LYS A 78 -4.51 -5.27 17.64
CA LYS A 78 -3.65 -6.46 17.53
C LYS A 78 -4.05 -7.51 18.57
N GLY A 79 -4.19 -8.76 18.12
CA GLY A 79 -4.60 -9.89 18.94
C GLY A 79 -6.10 -10.18 18.94
N THR A 80 -6.95 -9.31 18.38
CA THR A 80 -8.37 -9.63 18.17
C THR A 80 -8.49 -10.86 17.27
N LYS A 81 -9.25 -11.85 17.70
CA LYS A 81 -9.36 -13.16 17.05
C LYS A 81 -10.41 -13.18 15.95
N TYR A 82 -10.17 -14.01 14.95
CA TYR A 82 -11.08 -14.33 13.86
C TYR A 82 -11.51 -15.78 13.96
N TYR A 83 -12.75 -16.05 13.59
CA TYR A 83 -13.36 -17.38 13.64
C TYR A 83 -14.12 -17.69 12.36
N SER A 84 -14.22 -18.96 12.01
CA SER A 84 -15.21 -19.45 11.04
C SER A 84 -16.61 -19.44 11.65
N ILE A 85 -17.62 -19.28 10.80
CA ILE A 85 -19.03 -19.34 11.16
C ILE A 85 -19.57 -20.70 10.69
N LYS A 86 -20.32 -21.42 11.53
CA LYS A 86 -20.88 -22.72 11.16
C LYS A 86 -21.79 -22.58 9.94
N GLY A 87 -21.56 -23.42 8.94
CA GLY A 87 -22.38 -23.46 7.73
C GLY A 87 -22.12 -22.32 6.75
N ILE A 88 -21.15 -21.44 7.00
CA ILE A 88 -20.75 -20.37 6.07
C ILE A 88 -19.27 -20.57 5.71
N SER A 89 -18.95 -20.53 4.41
CA SER A 89 -17.56 -20.60 3.96
C SER A 89 -16.79 -19.37 4.41
N THR A 90 -15.52 -19.54 4.79
CA THR A 90 -14.64 -18.39 5.06
C THR A 90 -14.42 -17.54 3.81
N ASP A 91 -14.62 -18.08 2.61
CA ASP A 91 -14.62 -17.33 1.36
C ASP A 91 -15.82 -16.36 1.21
N GLU A 92 -16.82 -16.49 2.08
CA GLU A 92 -18.01 -15.62 2.10
C GLU A 92 -17.97 -14.68 3.30
N ALA A 93 -17.79 -15.22 4.52
CA ALA A 93 -17.76 -14.41 5.73
C ALA A 93 -16.98 -15.07 6.87
N ILE A 94 -16.50 -14.22 7.79
CA ILE A 94 -15.83 -14.61 9.03
C ILE A 94 -16.47 -13.89 10.22
N ALA A 95 -16.23 -14.41 11.42
CA ALA A 95 -16.63 -13.81 12.68
C ALA A 95 -15.42 -13.16 13.37
N ILE A 96 -15.61 -11.95 13.91
CA ILE A 96 -14.56 -11.21 14.63
C ILE A 96 -14.97 -11.04 16.08
N GLN A 97 -14.07 -11.42 16.99
CA GLN A 97 -14.32 -11.33 18.41
C GLN A 97 -14.44 -9.87 18.88
N GLU A 98 -15.53 -9.58 19.58
CA GLU A 98 -15.70 -8.38 20.38
C GLU A 98 -15.63 -8.69 21.89
N LYS A 99 -15.81 -7.66 22.70
CA LYS A 99 -15.95 -7.81 24.15
C LYS A 99 -17.19 -8.66 24.48
N ASP A 100 -17.19 -9.22 25.68
CA ASP A 100 -18.32 -9.97 26.25
C ASP A 100 -18.71 -11.24 25.45
N GLY A 101 -17.78 -11.79 24.68
CA GLY A 101 -18.01 -13.04 23.92
C GLY A 101 -18.96 -12.88 22.73
N LYS A 102 -19.18 -11.65 22.26
CA LYS A 102 -19.96 -11.37 21.04
C LYS A 102 -19.04 -11.41 19.82
N TYR A 103 -19.64 -11.67 18.66
CA TYR A 103 -18.90 -11.73 17.40
C TYR A 103 -19.61 -10.93 16.31
N LYS A 104 -18.89 -9.98 15.70
CA LYS A 104 -19.36 -9.26 14.52
C LYS A 104 -19.08 -10.08 13.26
N LYS A 105 -20.00 -10.07 12.32
CA LYS A 105 -19.82 -10.67 11.00
C LYS A 105 -19.05 -9.73 10.09
N ALA A 106 -18.07 -10.26 9.37
CA ALA A 106 -17.38 -9.55 8.30
C ALA A 106 -17.47 -10.34 6.99
N THR A 107 -17.94 -9.70 5.93
CA THR A 107 -18.18 -10.32 4.62
C THR A 107 -17.00 -10.05 3.71
N ARG A 108 -16.55 -11.07 2.98
CA ARG A 108 -15.43 -10.93 2.04
C ARG A 108 -15.82 -10.02 0.87
N GLU A 109 -14.94 -9.10 0.52
CA GLU A 109 -15.14 -8.18 -0.60
C GLU A 109 -14.20 -8.47 -1.77
N GLY A 110 -12.93 -8.82 -1.49
CA GLY A 110 -11.95 -9.08 -2.54
C GLY A 110 -10.52 -9.17 -2.01
N GLU A 111 -9.56 -9.30 -2.92
CA GLU A 111 -8.14 -9.33 -2.57
C GLU A 111 -7.71 -8.02 -1.92
N TYR A 112 -6.87 -8.11 -0.90
CA TYR A 112 -6.32 -6.95 -0.24
C TYR A 112 -5.07 -6.47 -0.97
N ALA A 113 -5.08 -5.22 -1.42
CA ALA A 113 -3.97 -4.60 -2.15
C ALA A 113 -2.62 -4.59 -1.40
N GLY A 114 -2.62 -4.89 -0.10
CA GLY A 114 -1.40 -5.06 0.70
C GLY A 114 -0.83 -6.44 0.77
N ASN A 115 -1.44 -7.42 0.10
CA ASN A 115 -0.91 -8.76 0.00
C ASN A 115 0.30 -8.74 -0.94
N LYS A 116 1.51 -8.77 -0.36
CA LYS A 116 2.78 -8.58 -1.06
C LYS A 116 3.25 -9.83 -1.80
N ASN A 117 2.43 -10.33 -2.73
CA ASN A 117 2.94 -11.17 -3.82
C ASN A 117 3.35 -10.33 -5.04
N ASP A 118 3.08 -9.02 -5.04
CA ASP A 118 3.46 -8.07 -6.11
C ASP A 118 4.93 -7.59 -6.05
N PHE A 119 5.81 -8.25 -5.28
CA PHE A 119 7.22 -7.84 -5.16
C PHE A 119 7.99 -7.85 -6.50
N LEU A 120 7.42 -8.44 -7.55
CA LEU A 120 7.99 -8.53 -8.89
C LEU A 120 7.21 -7.75 -9.98
N GLU A 121 6.19 -6.96 -9.63
CA GLU A 121 5.53 -6.07 -10.59
C GLU A 121 6.11 -4.65 -10.47
N PRO A 122 7.11 -4.27 -11.29
CA PRO A 122 7.62 -2.91 -11.28
C PRO A 122 6.49 -1.95 -11.65
N SER A 123 6.14 -1.07 -10.72
CA SER A 123 5.22 0.02 -11.02
C SER A 123 5.76 0.83 -12.21
N SER A 124 4.87 1.32 -13.08
CA SER A 124 5.24 2.03 -14.30
C SER A 124 6.28 3.15 -14.08
N SER A 125 6.25 3.79 -12.91
CA SER A 125 7.22 4.81 -12.50
C SER A 125 8.65 4.28 -12.30
N THR A 126 8.82 3.08 -11.75
CA THR A 126 10.15 2.46 -11.57
C THR A 126 10.81 2.11 -12.91
N ILE A 127 10.01 1.64 -13.89
CA ILE A 127 10.47 1.38 -15.26
C ILE A 127 10.94 2.68 -15.92
N ILE A 128 10.18 3.76 -15.78
CA ILE A 128 10.51 5.08 -16.35
C ILE A 128 11.83 5.63 -15.76
N ILE A 129 12.03 5.51 -14.45
CA ILE A 129 13.30 5.93 -13.80
C ILE A 129 14.47 5.12 -14.33
N GLY A 130 14.31 3.80 -14.48
CA GLY A 130 15.33 2.92 -15.07
C GLY A 130 15.71 3.32 -16.50
N ILE A 131 14.71 3.60 -17.36
CA ILE A 131 14.93 4.05 -18.75
C ILE A 131 15.65 5.40 -18.78
N LEU A 132 15.26 6.37 -17.95
CA LEU A 132 15.90 7.67 -17.88
C LEU A 132 17.37 7.58 -17.44
N LEU A 133 17.68 6.74 -16.46
CA LEU A 133 19.07 6.48 -16.04
C LEU A 133 19.88 5.84 -17.17
N LEU A 134 19.30 4.89 -17.91
CA LEU A 134 19.95 4.27 -19.06
C LEU A 134 20.27 5.28 -20.16
N LEU A 135 19.30 6.13 -20.52
CA LEU A 135 19.49 7.18 -21.53
C LEU A 135 20.54 8.21 -21.11
N LEU A 136 20.60 8.56 -19.82
CA LEU A 136 21.64 9.44 -19.27
C LEU A 136 23.03 8.83 -19.43
N VAL A 137 23.20 7.54 -19.09
CA VAL A 137 24.47 6.84 -19.24
C VAL A 137 24.90 6.83 -20.71
N ILE A 138 23.98 6.54 -21.64
CA ILE A 138 24.23 6.56 -23.08
C ILE A 138 24.69 7.96 -23.54
N ALA A 139 23.97 9.02 -23.14
CA ALA A 139 24.33 10.39 -23.50
C ALA A 139 25.72 10.79 -22.97
N ILE A 140 26.05 10.41 -21.74
CA ILE A 140 27.37 10.64 -21.14
C ILE A 140 28.45 9.88 -21.92
N SER A 141 28.21 8.61 -22.26
CA SER A 141 29.12 7.80 -23.07
C SER A 141 29.37 8.45 -24.44
N PHE A 142 28.33 8.90 -25.14
CA PHE A 142 28.47 9.61 -26.42
C PHE A 142 29.29 10.89 -26.30
N TYR A 143 29.04 11.71 -25.27
CA TYR A 143 29.81 12.94 -25.03
C TYR A 143 31.32 12.66 -24.84
N PHE A 144 31.68 11.62 -24.10
CA PHE A 144 33.09 11.25 -23.90
C PHE A 144 33.75 10.67 -25.16
N VAL A 145 33.01 9.93 -26.00
CA VAL A 145 33.49 9.42 -27.29
C VAL A 145 33.75 10.58 -28.26
N GLU A 146 32.81 11.52 -28.39
CA GLU A 146 32.96 12.69 -29.28
C GLU A 146 34.15 13.57 -28.87
N LYS A 147 34.37 13.74 -27.56
CA LYS A 147 35.51 14.51 -27.03
C LYS A 147 36.86 13.84 -27.28
N LYS A 148 36.93 12.51 -27.35
CA LYS A 148 38.15 11.77 -27.68
C LYS A 148 38.49 11.84 -29.18
N GLY A 149 37.50 11.92 -30.07
CA GLY A 149 37.71 12.01 -31.51
C GLY A 149 38.13 13.40 -32.04
N LYS A 150 38.09 14.43 -31.20
CA LYS A 150 38.50 15.82 -31.53
C LYS A 150 39.89 16.19 -30.97
N LYS A 151 40.69 15.21 -30.53
CA LYS A 151 42.11 15.34 -30.19
C LYS A 151 42.94 14.62 -31.24
#